data_AF-A0A3S4YKM5-F1
#
_entry.id   AF-A0A3S4YKM5-F1
#
_cell.length_a   1.000
_cell.length_b   1.000
_cell.length_c   1.000
_cell.angle_alpha   90.00
_cell.angle_beta   90.00
_cell.angle_gamma   90.00
#
_symmetry.space_group_name_H-M   'P 1'
#
loop_
_entity.id
_entity.type
_entity.pdbx_description
1 polymer ?
#
loop_
_entity_poly.entity_id
_entity_poly.type
_entity_poly.pdbx_seq_one_letter_code
_entity_poly.pdbx_strand_id
1 'polypeptide(L)'
;MTEEYRTSFTVEQLIQSNDFEVVHKAVNVDRVRLYTPEFNRPGLQLCGFYTKFVSDRIQIIGGAEWHYLKALDPEVRRSRLKTLFEHEIPVLIVTRGQEIFPEMLQFAGEHDCTILRTVDPTSRAVNNLINFMDAALAPTIRKHGILLDIYGVGVLIVGDSGIGKSETALDLIVNGHKLIADDSVRIRKLENRLIGTSPKVTRHFMEIRGIGIIDVERLFGIGCIMEEKEIELVIHLTQWDDFADYNRLGIEDERVSILDISLPKVEIPMRTGRNTAVIIEIATRNFKQKEMGYNAALALNQRVLESIEENKRNR
;
A
#
# COMPACT_ATOMS: atom_id res chain seq x y z
N MET A 1 12.77 -15.28 4.59
CA MET A 1 11.69 -15.97 3.86
C MET A 1 10.54 -14.99 3.72
N THR A 2 10.24 -14.56 2.50
CA THR A 2 9.08 -13.71 2.19
C THR A 2 7.88 -14.62 1.96
N GLU A 3 6.88 -14.57 2.84
CA GLU A 3 5.58 -15.19 2.60
C GLU A 3 4.78 -14.30 1.64
N GLU A 4 4.54 -14.78 0.42
CA GLU A 4 3.60 -14.16 -0.52
C GLU A 4 2.18 -14.59 -0.15
N TYR A 5 1.36 -13.65 0.33
CA TYR A 5 -0.05 -13.88 0.57
C TYR A 5 -0.83 -13.66 -0.73
N ARG A 6 -1.70 -14.62 -1.11
CA ARG A 6 -2.75 -14.35 -2.10
C ARG A 6 -3.70 -13.30 -1.52
N THR A 7 -3.57 -12.07 -1.99
CA THR A 7 -4.43 -10.96 -1.60
C THR A 7 -5.81 -11.13 -2.21
N SER A 8 -6.84 -10.86 -1.41
CA SER A 8 -8.25 -10.94 -1.80
C SER A 8 -9.03 -9.96 -0.95
N PHE A 9 -10.14 -9.44 -1.46
CA PHE A 9 -11.07 -8.62 -0.69
C PHE A 9 -12.49 -9.17 -0.76
N THR A 10 -13.32 -8.84 0.23
CA THR A 10 -14.72 -9.27 0.28
C THR A 10 -15.63 -8.23 -0.35
N VAL A 11 -16.83 -8.65 -0.77
CA VAL A 11 -17.85 -7.72 -1.27
C VAL A 11 -18.26 -6.72 -0.19
N GLU A 12 -18.26 -7.12 1.09
CA GLU A 12 -18.47 -6.19 2.21
C GLU A 12 -17.40 -5.08 2.25
N GLN A 13 -16.12 -5.40 2.04
CA GLN A 13 -15.06 -4.39 1.97
C GLN A 13 -15.23 -3.43 0.79
N LEU A 14 -15.72 -3.96 -0.34
CA LEU A 14 -16.06 -3.16 -1.52
C LEU A 14 -17.17 -2.14 -1.20
N ILE A 15 -18.21 -2.56 -0.48
CA ILE A 15 -19.32 -1.69 -0.07
C ILE A 15 -18.85 -0.61 0.91
N GLN A 16 -18.03 -0.98 1.91
CA GLN A 16 -17.58 -0.04 2.94
C GLN A 16 -16.62 1.03 2.42
N SER A 17 -15.87 0.73 1.35
CA SER A 17 -14.83 1.61 0.82
C SER A 17 -15.31 2.50 -0.35
N ASN A 18 -16.55 2.33 -0.80
CA ASN A 18 -17.11 3.03 -1.94
C ASN A 18 -18.51 3.56 -1.62
N ASP A 19 -18.90 4.68 -2.24
CA ASP A 19 -20.24 5.27 -2.06
C ASP A 19 -21.29 4.57 -2.93
N PHE A 20 -21.50 3.26 -2.70
CA PHE A 20 -22.55 2.49 -3.33
C PHE A 20 -23.81 2.44 -2.46
N GLU A 21 -24.96 2.61 -3.10
CA GLU A 21 -26.25 2.26 -2.52
C GLU A 21 -26.45 0.75 -2.58
N VAL A 22 -26.66 0.13 -1.42
CA VAL A 22 -26.95 -1.31 -1.34
C VAL A 22 -28.43 -1.53 -1.61
N VAL A 23 -28.76 -2.00 -2.81
CA VAL A 23 -30.15 -2.27 -3.21
C VAL A 23 -30.60 -3.64 -2.72
N HIS A 24 -29.72 -4.63 -2.84
CA HIS A 24 -29.93 -5.98 -2.31
C HIS A 24 -28.63 -6.48 -1.70
N LYS A 25 -28.69 -6.89 -0.43
CA LYS A 25 -27.55 -7.44 0.31
C LYS A 25 -27.69 -8.95 0.39
N ALA A 26 -26.75 -9.68 -0.21
CA ALA A 26 -26.66 -11.13 -0.05
C ALA A 26 -26.34 -11.52 1.40
N VAL A 27 -26.74 -12.72 1.79
CA VAL A 27 -26.46 -13.28 3.13
C VAL A 27 -24.96 -13.51 3.30
N ASN A 28 -24.26 -13.99 2.26
CA ASN A 28 -22.83 -14.32 2.31
C ASN A 28 -21.89 -13.20 1.85
N VAL A 29 -22.33 -11.94 1.86
CA VAL A 29 -21.55 -10.77 1.37
C VAL A 29 -20.18 -10.60 2.05
N ASP A 30 -20.04 -11.06 3.29
CA ASP A 30 -18.79 -11.07 4.07
C ASP A 30 -17.84 -12.23 3.69
N ARG A 31 -18.35 -13.25 2.99
CA ARG A 31 -17.61 -14.46 2.59
C ARG A 31 -17.26 -14.50 1.12
N VAL A 32 -18.03 -13.82 0.26
CA VAL A 32 -17.73 -13.72 -1.19
C VAL A 32 -16.44 -12.93 -1.37
N ARG A 33 -15.41 -13.60 -1.91
CA ARG A 33 -14.07 -13.03 -2.11
C ARG A 33 -13.76 -12.84 -3.59
N LEU A 34 -13.17 -11.69 -3.88
CA LEU A 34 -12.70 -11.30 -5.19
C LEU A 34 -11.16 -11.28 -5.18
N TYR A 35 -10.58 -11.81 -6.25
CA TYR A 35 -9.13 -12.04 -6.37
C TYR A 35 -8.51 -11.31 -7.57
N THR A 36 -9.32 -10.72 -8.44
CA THR A 36 -8.87 -10.06 -9.66
C THR A 36 -9.28 -8.59 -9.67
N PRO A 37 -8.41 -7.67 -10.13
CA PRO A 37 -8.77 -6.26 -10.31
C PRO A 37 -9.60 -6.01 -11.59
N GLU A 38 -10.06 -7.07 -12.26
CA GLU A 38 -10.83 -6.98 -13.48
C GLU A 38 -12.32 -7.08 -13.19
N PHE A 39 -13.12 -6.34 -13.97
CA PHE A 39 -14.57 -6.40 -13.98
C PHE A 39 -15.06 -6.91 -15.34
N ASN A 40 -16.33 -7.27 -15.41
CA ASN A 40 -16.99 -7.63 -16.65
C ASN A 40 -18.21 -6.74 -16.90
N ARG A 41 -18.43 -6.38 -18.16
CA ARG A 41 -19.64 -5.72 -18.63
C ARG A 41 -20.42 -6.72 -19.47
N PRO A 42 -21.54 -7.28 -18.98
CA PRO A 42 -22.13 -8.49 -19.54
C PRO A 42 -22.94 -8.24 -20.84
N GLY A 43 -22.52 -7.32 -21.72
CA GLY A 43 -23.26 -7.02 -22.95
C GLY A 43 -23.50 -8.24 -23.84
N LEU A 44 -22.46 -9.06 -24.07
CA LEU A 44 -22.56 -10.29 -24.86
C LEU A 44 -23.37 -11.38 -24.13
N GLN A 45 -23.23 -11.48 -22.81
CA GLN A 45 -23.97 -12.45 -21.99
C GLN A 45 -25.47 -12.15 -21.99
N LEU A 46 -25.85 -10.87 -21.92
CA LEU A 46 -27.24 -10.43 -22.04
C LEU A 46 -27.83 -10.70 -23.44
N CYS A 47 -27.00 -10.93 -24.46
CA CYS A 47 -27.40 -11.42 -25.78
C CYS A 47 -27.43 -12.95 -25.90
N GLY A 48 -26.96 -13.68 -24.87
CA GLY A 48 -26.94 -15.15 -24.84
C GLY A 48 -25.59 -15.80 -25.18
N PHE A 49 -24.50 -15.02 -25.27
CA PHE A 49 -23.17 -15.57 -25.56
C PHE A 49 -22.34 -15.73 -24.27
N TYR A 50 -22.21 -16.99 -23.82
CA TYR A 50 -21.55 -17.35 -22.55
C TYR A 50 -20.20 -18.08 -22.73
N THR A 51 -19.73 -18.27 -23.96
CA THR A 51 -18.42 -18.86 -24.21
C THR A 51 -17.31 -18.01 -23.57
N LYS A 52 -16.53 -18.60 -22.65
CA LYS A 52 -15.50 -17.92 -21.84
C LYS A 52 -16.06 -16.79 -20.94
N PHE A 53 -17.29 -16.95 -20.43
CA PHE A 53 -17.83 -16.01 -19.46
C PHE A 53 -17.01 -16.03 -18.16
N VAL A 54 -16.63 -14.84 -17.70
CA VAL A 54 -15.89 -14.58 -16.46
C VAL A 54 -16.86 -14.20 -15.35
N SER A 55 -17.61 -15.19 -14.86
CA SER A 55 -18.66 -14.98 -13.85
C SER A 55 -18.11 -14.61 -12.48
N ASP A 56 -16.88 -14.98 -12.18
CA ASP A 56 -16.15 -14.74 -10.92
C ASP A 56 -15.75 -13.27 -10.70
N ARG A 57 -16.00 -12.39 -11.67
CA ARG A 57 -15.68 -10.97 -11.63
C ARG A 57 -16.87 -10.13 -11.20
N ILE A 58 -16.59 -8.90 -10.79
CA ILE A 58 -17.60 -7.85 -10.60
C ILE A 58 -18.33 -7.62 -11.93
N GLN A 59 -19.66 -7.74 -11.93
CA GLN A 59 -20.48 -7.49 -13.11
C GLN A 59 -21.00 -6.06 -13.09
N ILE A 60 -20.83 -5.30 -14.18
CA ILE A 60 -21.24 -3.90 -14.26
C ILE A 60 -22.28 -3.70 -15.36
N ILE A 61 -23.45 -3.21 -14.97
CA ILE A 61 -24.49 -2.73 -15.89
C ILE A 61 -24.31 -1.22 -16.06
N GLY A 62 -23.78 -0.88 -17.24
CA GLY A 62 -23.63 0.48 -17.71
C GLY A 62 -24.86 1.00 -18.44
N GLY A 63 -24.72 2.19 -19.02
CA GLY A 63 -25.76 2.81 -19.82
C GLY A 63 -26.22 1.93 -20.99
N ALA A 64 -25.29 1.29 -21.71
CA ALA A 64 -25.60 0.49 -22.89
C ALA A 64 -26.36 -0.80 -22.53
N GLU A 65 -25.85 -1.53 -21.53
CA GLU A 65 -26.43 -2.78 -21.04
C GLU A 65 -27.85 -2.55 -20.51
N TRP A 66 -28.05 -1.45 -19.76
CA TRP A 66 -29.36 -1.11 -19.22
C TRP A 66 -30.38 -0.70 -20.29
N HIS A 67 -29.99 0.13 -21.26
CA HIS A 67 -30.90 0.51 -22.36
C HIS A 67 -31.28 -0.68 -23.23
N TYR A 68 -30.34 -1.59 -23.46
CA TYR A 68 -30.63 -2.87 -24.12
C TYR A 68 -31.68 -3.66 -23.33
N LEU A 69 -31.49 -3.86 -22.02
CA LEU A 69 -32.46 -4.55 -21.17
C LEU A 69 -33.82 -3.87 -21.14
N LYS A 70 -33.86 -2.54 -21.13
CA LYS A 70 -35.11 -1.76 -21.17
C LYS A 70 -35.88 -1.93 -22.48
N ALA A 71 -35.17 -2.12 -23.59
CA ALA A 71 -35.76 -2.26 -24.91
C ALA A 71 -36.31 -3.67 -25.20
N LEU A 72 -35.94 -4.67 -24.39
CA LEU A 72 -36.43 -6.04 -24.53
C LEU A 72 -37.85 -6.19 -23.97
N ASP A 73 -38.61 -7.11 -24.55
CA ASP A 73 -39.83 -7.62 -23.94
C ASP A 73 -39.56 -8.17 -22.53
N PRO A 74 -40.45 -7.93 -21.54
CA PRO A 74 -40.25 -8.37 -20.16
C PRO A 74 -39.91 -9.86 -20.00
N GLU A 75 -40.56 -10.73 -20.78
CA GLU A 75 -40.29 -12.18 -20.75
C GLU A 75 -38.88 -12.53 -21.26
N VAL A 76 -38.41 -11.83 -22.30
CA VAL A 76 -37.06 -12.02 -22.83
C VAL A 76 -36.04 -11.48 -21.83
N ARG A 77 -36.27 -10.28 -21.29
CA ARG A 77 -35.43 -9.68 -20.24
C ARG A 77 -35.30 -10.62 -19.04
N ARG A 78 -36.42 -11.18 -18.57
CA ARG A 78 -36.47 -12.17 -17.48
C ARG A 78 -35.59 -13.38 -17.80
N SER A 79 -35.74 -13.96 -18.99
CA SER A 79 -34.92 -15.11 -19.41
C SER A 79 -33.42 -14.79 -19.44
N ARG A 80 -33.02 -13.63 -19.98
CA ARG A 80 -31.61 -13.22 -20.05
C ARG A 80 -30.99 -12.99 -18.67
N LEU A 81 -31.71 -12.29 -17.79
CA LEU A 81 -31.25 -12.04 -16.43
C LEU A 81 -31.15 -13.33 -15.64
N LYS A 82 -32.13 -14.24 -15.78
CA LYS A 82 -32.08 -15.55 -15.14
C LYS A 82 -30.79 -16.29 -15.46
N THR A 83 -30.44 -16.41 -16.74
CA THR A 83 -29.20 -17.09 -17.15
C THR A 83 -27.96 -16.41 -16.57
N LEU A 84 -27.93 -15.08 -16.47
CA LEU A 84 -26.80 -14.36 -15.89
C LEU A 84 -26.60 -14.71 -14.41
N PHE A 85 -27.68 -14.76 -13.61
CA PHE A 85 -27.63 -15.10 -12.19
C PHE A 85 -27.40 -16.60 -11.94
N GLU A 86 -27.86 -17.49 -12.84
CA GLU A 86 -27.57 -18.93 -12.81
C GLU A 86 -26.06 -19.25 -12.86
N HIS A 87 -25.23 -18.31 -13.29
CA HIS A 87 -23.77 -18.43 -13.29
C HIS A 87 -23.09 -17.98 -11.98
N GLU A 88 -23.85 -17.77 -10.90
CA GLU A 88 -23.33 -17.47 -9.55
C GLU A 88 -22.39 -16.25 -9.51
N ILE A 89 -22.82 -15.15 -10.13
CA ILE A 89 -22.05 -13.90 -10.14
C ILE A 89 -21.89 -13.33 -8.70
N PRO A 90 -20.71 -12.82 -8.31
CA PRO A 90 -20.44 -12.44 -6.93
C PRO A 90 -21.13 -11.13 -6.53
N VAL A 91 -21.18 -10.17 -7.45
CA VAL A 91 -21.79 -8.85 -7.25
C VAL A 91 -22.16 -8.22 -8.59
N LEU A 92 -23.31 -7.55 -8.62
CA LEU A 92 -23.79 -6.78 -9.75
C LEU A 92 -23.88 -5.30 -9.39
N ILE A 93 -23.23 -4.44 -10.16
CA ILE A 93 -23.21 -2.98 -9.96
C ILE A 93 -23.96 -2.30 -11.11
N VAL A 94 -24.98 -1.52 -10.78
CA VAL A 94 -25.73 -0.70 -11.74
C VAL A 94 -25.31 0.76 -11.60
N THR A 95 -24.88 1.35 -12.71
CA THR A 95 -24.33 2.72 -12.72
C THR A 95 -25.37 3.76 -13.14
N ARG A 96 -25.00 5.06 -13.12
CA ARG A 96 -25.83 6.19 -13.60
C ARG A 96 -27.19 6.36 -12.91
N GLY A 97 -27.33 5.85 -11.68
CA GLY A 97 -28.58 5.93 -10.91
C GLY A 97 -29.75 5.25 -11.60
N GLN A 98 -29.47 4.27 -12.46
CA GLN A 98 -30.50 3.61 -13.25
C GLN A 98 -31.44 2.78 -12.36
N GLU A 99 -32.67 2.62 -12.84
CA GLU A 99 -33.67 1.81 -12.17
C GLU A 99 -33.24 0.34 -12.16
N ILE A 100 -33.44 -0.32 -11.02
CA ILE A 100 -33.20 -1.75 -10.87
C ILE A 100 -34.47 -2.49 -11.27
N PHE A 101 -34.37 -3.35 -12.28
CA PHE A 101 -35.53 -4.10 -12.75
C PHE A 101 -35.99 -5.12 -11.69
N PRO A 102 -37.31 -5.35 -11.51
CA PRO A 102 -37.82 -6.29 -10.51
C PRO A 102 -37.24 -7.70 -10.63
N GLU A 103 -36.97 -8.15 -11.85
CA GLU A 103 -36.38 -9.46 -12.14
C GLU A 103 -34.96 -9.59 -11.55
N MET A 104 -34.19 -8.50 -11.50
CA MET A 104 -32.87 -8.50 -10.87
C MET A 104 -32.96 -8.75 -9.37
N LEU A 105 -33.92 -8.12 -8.69
CA LEU A 105 -34.15 -8.30 -7.26
C LEU A 105 -34.61 -9.72 -6.93
N GLN A 106 -35.48 -10.28 -7.78
CA GLN A 106 -35.93 -11.66 -7.65
C GLN A 106 -34.74 -12.63 -7.74
N PHE A 107 -33.97 -12.58 -8.83
CA PHE A 107 -32.88 -13.53 -9.06
C PHE A 107 -31.69 -13.31 -8.12
N ALA A 108 -31.44 -12.07 -7.68
CA ALA A 108 -30.45 -11.80 -6.65
C ALA A 108 -30.78 -12.51 -5.33
N GLY A 109 -32.05 -12.54 -4.93
CA GLY A 109 -32.49 -13.28 -3.74
C GLY A 109 -32.42 -14.80 -3.91
N GLU A 110 -32.71 -15.32 -5.12
CA GLU A 110 -32.63 -16.75 -5.43
C GLU A 110 -31.19 -17.27 -5.48
N HIS A 111 -30.23 -16.45 -5.94
CA HIS A 111 -28.83 -16.82 -6.17
C HIS A 111 -27.83 -16.19 -5.17
N ASP A 112 -28.31 -15.58 -4.09
CA ASP A 112 -27.50 -14.92 -3.06
C ASP A 112 -26.45 -13.93 -3.62
N CYS A 113 -26.88 -13.11 -4.58
CA CYS A 113 -26.02 -12.12 -5.25
C CYS A 113 -26.28 -10.72 -4.71
N THR A 114 -25.23 -9.96 -4.36
CA THR A 114 -25.37 -8.56 -3.94
C THR A 114 -25.60 -7.64 -5.13
N ILE A 115 -26.57 -6.72 -5.04
CA ILE A 115 -26.82 -5.66 -6.03
C ILE A 115 -26.48 -4.31 -5.43
N LEU A 116 -25.58 -3.59 -6.09
CA LEU A 116 -25.16 -2.24 -5.75
C LEU A 116 -25.60 -1.25 -6.82
N ARG A 117 -25.88 -0.01 -6.42
CA ARG A 117 -26.20 1.09 -7.33
C ARG A 117 -25.32 2.29 -7.05
N THR A 118 -24.92 3.01 -8.09
CA THR A 118 -24.28 4.33 -7.96
C THR A 118 -24.88 5.31 -8.95
N VAL A 119 -24.97 6.58 -8.55
CA VAL A 119 -25.33 7.71 -9.43
C VAL A 119 -24.21 8.07 -10.41
N ASP A 120 -22.98 7.61 -10.15
CA ASP A 120 -21.83 7.96 -10.97
C ASP A 120 -21.93 7.43 -12.41
N PRO A 121 -21.40 8.17 -13.39
CA PRO A 121 -21.20 7.66 -14.73
C PRO A 121 -20.34 6.40 -14.73
N THR A 122 -20.61 5.49 -15.67
CA THR A 122 -19.92 4.19 -15.77
C THR A 122 -18.39 4.29 -15.76
N SER A 123 -17.82 5.28 -16.47
CA SER A 123 -16.35 5.50 -16.49
C SER A 123 -15.79 5.87 -15.12
N ARG A 124 -16.47 6.73 -14.36
CA ARG A 124 -16.05 7.14 -13.02
C ARG A 124 -16.17 5.98 -12.04
N ALA A 125 -17.32 5.29 -12.05
CA ALA A 125 -17.54 4.12 -11.20
C ALA A 125 -16.46 3.05 -11.43
N VAL A 126 -16.15 2.76 -12.69
CA VAL A 126 -15.07 1.83 -13.07
C VAL A 126 -13.71 2.28 -12.55
N ASN A 127 -13.33 3.55 -12.74
CA ASN A 127 -12.04 4.05 -12.27
C ASN A 127 -11.91 3.96 -10.74
N ASN A 128 -12.96 4.30 -10.00
CA ASN A 128 -12.98 4.17 -8.54
C ASN A 128 -12.82 2.71 -8.11
N LEU A 129 -13.52 1.79 -8.79
CA LEU A 129 -13.38 0.35 -8.57
C LEU A 129 -11.95 -0.14 -8.82
N ILE A 130 -11.34 0.25 -9.95
CA ILE A 130 -9.96 -0.12 -10.27
C ILE A 130 -9.01 0.35 -9.17
N ASN A 131 -9.08 1.63 -8.78
CA ASN A 131 -8.22 2.18 -7.73
C ASN A 131 -8.37 1.43 -6.39
N PHE A 132 -9.61 1.11 -6.02
CA PHE A 132 -9.87 0.32 -4.82
C PHE A 132 -9.30 -1.09 -4.93
N MET A 133 -9.55 -1.79 -6.05
CA MET A 133 -9.09 -3.16 -6.27
C MET A 133 -7.57 -3.25 -6.34
N ASP A 134 -6.90 -2.32 -7.04
CA ASP A 134 -5.45 -2.25 -7.10
C ASP A 134 -4.85 -2.05 -5.72
N ALA A 135 -5.45 -1.19 -4.90
CA ALA A 135 -5.05 -1.06 -3.52
C ALA A 135 -5.29 -2.34 -2.72
N ALA A 136 -6.49 -2.92 -2.79
CA ALA A 136 -6.89 -4.08 -1.99
C ALA A 136 -6.12 -5.36 -2.36
N LEU A 137 -5.74 -5.50 -3.64
CA LEU A 137 -5.02 -6.66 -4.18
C LEU A 137 -3.50 -6.43 -4.27
N ALA A 138 -3.01 -5.23 -3.94
CA ALA A 138 -1.61 -4.84 -3.97
C ALA A 138 -0.66 -5.92 -3.39
N PRO A 139 0.45 -6.26 -4.09
CA PRO A 139 1.47 -7.15 -3.57
C PRO A 139 1.92 -6.70 -2.18
N THR A 140 1.89 -7.62 -1.23
CA THR A 140 2.15 -7.33 0.18
C THR A 140 3.17 -8.31 0.73
N ILE A 141 4.22 -7.80 1.37
CA ILE A 141 5.17 -8.60 2.15
C ILE A 141 5.23 -8.12 3.59
N ARG A 142 5.79 -8.97 4.47
CA ARG A 142 6.20 -8.57 5.81
C ARG A 142 7.72 -8.53 5.88
N LYS A 143 8.26 -7.50 6.51
CA LYS A 143 9.70 -7.35 6.72
C LYS A 143 9.96 -7.02 8.19
N HIS A 144 10.95 -7.68 8.78
CA HIS A 144 11.38 -7.35 10.13
C HIS A 144 12.16 -6.05 10.12
N GLY A 145 11.84 -5.15 11.06
CA GLY A 145 12.41 -3.81 11.12
C GLY A 145 11.45 -2.82 11.77
N ILE A 146 11.84 -1.55 11.74
CA ILE A 146 11.08 -0.44 12.31
C ILE A 146 10.83 0.58 11.22
N LEU A 147 9.60 1.08 11.13
CA LEU A 147 9.23 2.14 10.21
C LEU A 147 8.87 3.40 10.98
N LEU A 148 9.56 4.49 10.67
CA LEU A 148 9.39 5.81 11.28
C LEU A 148 9.16 6.88 10.20
N ASP A 149 8.43 7.93 10.58
CA ASP A 149 8.38 9.21 9.84
C ASP A 149 9.38 10.16 10.47
N ILE A 150 10.48 10.43 9.76
CA ILE A 150 11.58 11.29 10.22
C ILE A 150 11.65 12.51 9.30
N TYR A 151 11.31 13.69 9.82
CA TYR A 151 11.21 14.93 9.01
C TYR A 151 10.33 14.81 7.75
N GLY A 152 9.29 13.98 7.79
CA GLY A 152 8.43 13.75 6.64
C GLY A 152 8.93 12.67 5.67
N VAL A 153 10.07 12.03 5.94
CA VAL A 153 10.59 10.90 5.17
C VAL A 153 10.20 9.59 5.85
N GLY A 154 9.64 8.64 5.11
CA GLY A 154 9.47 7.29 5.66
C GLY A 154 10.78 6.50 5.64
N VAL A 155 11.28 6.19 6.83
CA VAL A 155 12.57 5.53 7.04
C VAL A 155 12.34 4.13 7.60
N LEU A 156 12.71 3.12 6.82
CA LEU A 156 12.71 1.72 7.25
C LEU A 156 14.08 1.36 7.83
N ILE A 157 14.15 1.20 9.15
CA ILE A 157 15.34 0.75 9.88
C ILE A 157 15.36 -0.77 9.95
N VAL A 158 16.38 -1.38 9.38
CA VAL A 158 16.64 -2.83 9.41
C VAL A 158 18.00 -3.13 10.02
N GLY A 159 18.22 -4.38 10.41
CA GLY A 159 19.47 -4.83 11.02
C GLY A 159 19.23 -6.06 11.87
N ASP A 160 20.30 -6.65 12.38
CA ASP A 160 20.22 -7.88 13.18
C ASP A 160 19.41 -7.73 14.47
N SER A 161 18.93 -8.85 15.00
CA SER A 161 18.22 -8.85 16.29
C SER A 161 19.16 -8.43 17.42
N GLY A 162 18.69 -7.54 18.29
CA GLY A 162 19.46 -7.04 19.44
C GLY A 162 20.55 -6.02 19.11
N ILE A 163 20.62 -5.52 17.88
CA ILE A 163 21.60 -4.50 17.49
C ILE A 163 21.29 -3.09 18.04
N GLY A 164 20.10 -2.90 18.63
CA GLY A 164 19.66 -1.61 19.18
C GLY A 164 18.64 -0.85 18.33
N LYS A 165 17.89 -1.54 17.45
CA LYS A 165 16.88 -0.90 16.57
C LYS A 165 15.81 -0.18 17.40
N SER A 166 15.19 -0.88 18.34
CA SER A 166 14.05 -0.36 19.12
C SER A 166 14.47 0.76 20.07
N GLU A 167 15.65 0.67 20.68
CA GLU A 167 16.24 1.74 21.49
C GLU A 167 16.53 2.99 20.65
N THR A 168 17.09 2.82 19.44
CA THR A 168 17.33 3.94 18.52
C THR A 168 16.02 4.56 18.04
N ALA A 169 14.99 3.74 17.78
CA ALA A 169 13.67 4.21 17.40
C ALA A 169 13.00 5.00 18.53
N LEU A 170 13.14 4.55 19.77
CA LEU A 170 12.63 5.26 20.94
C LEU A 170 13.28 6.65 21.07
N ASP A 171 14.60 6.76 20.91
CA ASP A 171 15.29 8.05 20.90
C ASP A 171 14.74 8.98 19.80
N LEU A 172 14.46 8.45 18.60
CA LEU A 172 13.86 9.23 17.51
C LEU A 172 12.44 9.70 17.88
N ILE A 173 11.62 8.83 18.48
CA ILE A 173 10.27 9.18 18.92
C ILE A 173 10.29 10.27 19.99
N VAL A 174 11.18 10.17 20.97
CA VAL A 174 11.37 11.18 22.02
C VAL A 174 11.76 12.54 21.42
N ASN A 175 12.48 12.54 20.28
CA ASN A 175 12.82 13.76 19.54
C ASN A 175 11.71 14.24 18.57
N GLY A 176 10.50 13.67 18.65
CA GLY A 176 9.31 14.15 17.93
C GLY A 176 9.03 13.46 16.59
N HIS A 177 9.76 12.38 16.26
CA HIS A 177 9.48 11.56 15.08
C HIS A 177 8.35 10.58 15.36
N LYS A 178 7.71 10.07 14.30
CA LYS A 178 6.48 9.26 14.46
C LYS A 178 6.75 7.80 14.17
N LEU A 179 6.24 6.93 15.04
CA LEU A 179 6.25 5.48 14.85
C LEU A 179 5.09 5.04 13.94
N ILE A 180 5.42 4.27 12.91
CA ILE A 180 4.43 3.55 12.11
C ILE A 180 4.36 2.09 12.57
N ALA A 181 5.50 1.42 12.66
CA ALA A 181 5.58 0.01 13.01
C ALA A 181 6.91 -0.31 13.71
N ASP A 182 6.86 -1.18 14.71
CA ASP A 182 8.01 -1.81 15.36
C ASP A 182 7.96 -3.33 15.12
N ASP A 183 9.13 -3.97 15.07
CA ASP A 183 9.38 -5.39 14.81
C ASP A 183 8.88 -5.94 13.44
N SER A 184 7.62 -5.71 13.07
CA SER A 184 7.00 -6.26 11.87
C SER A 184 6.36 -5.17 11.02
N VAL A 185 6.97 -4.86 9.88
CA VAL A 185 6.45 -3.89 8.92
C VAL A 185 5.73 -4.63 7.79
N ARG A 186 4.45 -4.32 7.58
CA ARG A 186 3.70 -4.77 6.42
C ARG A 186 3.88 -3.76 5.30
N ILE A 187 4.50 -4.19 4.20
CA ILE A 187 4.84 -3.34 3.05
C ILE A 187 3.96 -3.73 1.88
N ARG A 188 3.22 -2.76 1.34
CA ARG A 188 2.35 -2.88 0.17
C ARG A 188 2.93 -2.09 -1.00
N LYS A 189 2.94 -2.67 -2.18
CA LYS A 189 3.27 -1.96 -3.42
C LYS A 189 2.02 -1.33 -4.02
N LEU A 190 1.93 -0.01 -4.00
CA LEU A 190 0.89 0.75 -4.70
C LEU A 190 1.56 1.49 -5.85
N GLU A 191 1.26 1.08 -7.09
CA GLU A 191 1.95 1.58 -8.29
C GLU A 191 3.49 1.44 -8.15
N ASN A 192 4.20 2.58 -8.10
CA ASN A 192 5.65 2.68 -7.94
C ASN A 192 6.08 3.10 -6.53
N ARG A 193 5.18 3.01 -5.55
CA ARG A 193 5.40 3.44 -4.16
C ARG A 193 5.28 2.25 -3.22
N LEU A 194 6.06 2.27 -2.14
CA LEU A 194 6.01 1.25 -1.09
C LEU A 194 5.36 1.86 0.15
N ILE A 195 4.15 1.44 0.49
CA ILE A 195 3.45 1.90 1.69
C ILE A 195 3.64 0.90 2.81
N GLY A 196 4.26 1.35 3.90
CA GLY A 196 4.46 0.56 5.11
C GLY A 196 3.40 0.84 6.17
N THR A 197 2.99 -0.21 6.88
CA THR A 197 1.99 -0.19 7.96
C THR A 197 2.36 -1.16 9.06
N SER A 198 1.80 -0.98 10.26
CA SER A 198 1.88 -1.98 11.34
C SER A 198 0.71 -2.98 11.29
N PRO A 199 0.94 -4.28 11.59
CA PRO A 199 -0.13 -5.20 11.92
C PRO A 199 -1.05 -4.66 13.02
N LYS A 200 -2.37 -4.82 12.89
CA LYS A 200 -3.35 -4.29 13.85
C LYS A 200 -3.09 -4.70 15.31
N VAL A 201 -2.54 -5.90 15.52
CA VAL A 201 -2.30 -6.47 16.86
C VAL A 201 -1.12 -5.80 17.58
N THR A 202 -0.06 -5.44 16.85
CA THR A 202 1.18 -4.86 17.39
C THR A 202 1.25 -3.34 17.16
N ARG A 203 0.13 -2.74 16.76
CA ARG A 203 0.07 -1.32 16.42
C ARG A 203 0.33 -0.46 17.66
N HIS A 204 1.18 0.56 17.52
CA HIS A 204 1.62 1.49 18.57
C HIS A 204 2.40 0.86 19.73
N PHE A 205 2.52 -0.47 19.77
CA PHE A 205 3.33 -1.17 20.76
C PHE A 205 4.79 -1.28 20.31
N MET A 206 5.70 -1.23 21.27
CA MET A 206 7.13 -1.43 21.07
C MET A 206 7.69 -2.27 22.22
N GLU A 207 8.59 -3.20 21.94
CA GLU A 207 9.31 -3.96 22.98
C GLU A 207 10.65 -3.29 23.27
N ILE A 208 10.89 -2.92 24.54
CA ILE A 208 12.17 -2.40 24.99
C ILE A 208 12.80 -3.38 25.99
N ARG A 209 14.01 -3.82 25.70
CA ARG A 209 14.74 -4.75 26.58
C ARG A 209 14.98 -4.13 27.95
N GLY A 210 14.70 -4.89 29.00
CA GLY A 210 14.82 -4.43 30.39
C GLY A 210 13.63 -3.63 30.91
N ILE A 211 12.71 -3.21 30.03
CA ILE A 211 11.46 -2.52 30.42
C ILE A 211 10.24 -3.41 30.14
N GLY A 212 10.18 -4.03 28.96
CA GLY A 212 9.04 -4.80 28.46
C GLY A 212 8.31 -4.08 27.32
N ILE A 213 7.07 -4.49 27.08
CA ILE A 213 6.22 -3.90 26.04
C ILE A 213 5.64 -2.57 26.53
N ILE A 214 5.77 -1.53 25.72
CA ILE A 214 5.21 -0.20 25.98
C ILE A 214 4.22 0.20 24.89
N ASP A 215 3.26 1.06 25.25
CA ASP A 215 2.33 1.70 24.32
C ASP A 215 2.83 3.13 24.03
N VAL A 216 3.34 3.34 22.82
CA VAL A 216 3.95 4.60 22.39
C VAL A 216 2.90 5.73 22.29
N GLU A 217 1.68 5.41 21.86
CA GLU A 217 0.60 6.40 21.76
C GLU A 217 0.21 6.90 23.15
N ARG A 218 0.11 6.01 24.13
CA ARG A 218 -0.26 6.37 25.51
C ARG A 218 0.83 7.16 26.23
N LEU A 219 2.09 6.86 25.96
CA LEU A 219 3.22 7.52 26.63
C LEU A 219 3.55 8.89 26.02
N PHE A 220 3.53 9.01 24.69
CA PHE A 220 4.01 10.19 23.97
C PHE A 220 2.92 10.96 23.21
N GLY A 221 1.69 10.43 23.20
CA GLY A 221 0.53 11.04 22.56
C GLY A 221 0.39 10.72 21.07
N ILE A 222 -0.78 11.07 20.52
CA ILE A 222 -1.15 10.81 19.13
C ILE A 222 -0.22 11.47 18.10
N GLY A 223 0.53 12.51 18.49
CA GLY A 223 1.50 13.20 17.63
C GLY A 223 2.72 12.35 17.27
N CYS A 224 2.99 11.28 18.02
CA CYS A 224 4.17 10.41 17.89
C CYS A 224 3.87 9.09 17.15
N ILE A 225 2.66 8.93 16.61
CA ILE A 225 2.26 7.75 15.85
C ILE A 225 1.72 8.14 14.47
N MET A 226 1.77 7.20 13.53
CA MET A 226 1.17 7.33 12.22
C MET A 226 0.72 5.96 11.70
N GLU A 227 -0.41 5.90 11.01
CA GLU A 227 -1.01 4.64 10.55
C GLU A 227 -0.24 3.99 9.41
N GLU A 228 0.21 4.81 8.46
CA GLU A 228 0.92 4.38 7.27
C GLU A 228 1.89 5.45 6.78
N LYS A 229 2.97 5.03 6.13
CA LYS A 229 3.94 5.94 5.53
C LYS A 229 4.57 5.31 4.30
N GLU A 230 4.80 6.11 3.27
CA GLU A 230 5.62 5.68 2.13
C GLU A 230 7.07 5.49 2.57
N ILE A 231 7.66 4.35 2.23
CA ILE A 231 9.06 4.05 2.51
C ILE A 231 9.91 4.65 1.40
N GLU A 232 10.70 5.66 1.75
CA GLU A 232 11.57 6.39 0.84
C GLU A 232 13.05 6.05 1.06
N LEU A 233 13.44 5.71 2.30
CA LEU A 233 14.82 5.46 2.70
C LEU A 233 14.93 4.19 3.55
N VAL A 234 15.96 3.37 3.28
CA VAL A 234 16.31 2.22 4.12
C VAL A 234 17.59 2.51 4.89
N ILE A 235 17.53 2.43 6.21
CA ILE A 235 18.70 2.48 7.09
C ILE A 235 19.03 1.05 7.50
N HIS A 236 20.24 0.59 7.20
CA HIS A 236 20.74 -0.70 7.65
C HIS A 236 21.71 -0.51 8.81
N LEU A 237 21.29 -0.86 10.01
CA LEU A 237 22.16 -0.90 11.17
C LEU A 237 23.02 -2.17 11.10
N THR A 238 24.34 -1.99 11.14
CA THR A 238 25.33 -3.07 11.09
C THR A 238 26.21 -3.05 12.33
N GLN A 239 26.86 -4.18 12.64
CA GLN A 239 27.83 -4.20 13.73
C GLN A 239 29.07 -3.40 13.32
N TRP A 240 29.68 -2.71 14.29
CA TRP A 240 30.96 -2.05 14.05
C TRP A 240 32.04 -3.09 13.74
N ASP A 241 32.76 -2.86 12.65
CA ASP A 241 33.90 -3.64 12.20
C ASP A 241 35.08 -2.68 11.97
N ASP A 242 36.16 -2.88 12.72
CA ASP A 242 37.37 -2.07 12.63
C ASP A 242 38.08 -2.21 11.27
N PHE A 243 37.76 -3.25 10.50
CA PHE A 243 38.38 -3.56 9.21
C PHE A 243 37.50 -3.20 8.00
N ALA A 244 36.25 -2.77 8.23
CA ALA A 244 35.35 -2.38 7.15
C ALA A 244 35.71 -1.00 6.58
N ASP A 245 35.80 -0.89 5.25
CA ASP A 245 35.91 0.40 4.58
C ASP A 245 34.52 1.03 4.45
N TYR A 246 34.09 1.70 5.51
CA TYR A 246 32.85 2.48 5.49
C TYR A 246 32.94 3.54 4.41
N ASN A 247 31.93 3.65 3.54
CA ASN A 247 31.86 4.61 2.43
C ASN A 247 32.09 6.06 2.93
N ARG A 248 33.36 6.50 2.96
CA ARG A 248 33.79 7.75 3.65
C ARG A 248 33.38 9.01 2.91
N LEU A 249 33.14 8.87 1.61
CA LEU A 249 32.88 9.98 0.71
C LEU A 249 31.38 10.10 0.37
N GLY A 250 30.59 9.04 0.46
CA GLY A 250 29.14 9.10 0.22
C GLY A 250 28.75 9.52 -1.21
N ILE A 251 29.63 9.24 -2.17
CA ILE A 251 29.49 9.62 -3.59
C ILE A 251 28.53 8.67 -4.31
N GLU A 252 28.59 7.38 -4.02
CA GLU A 252 27.67 6.37 -4.57
C GLU A 252 26.53 6.08 -3.59
N ASP A 253 25.30 6.11 -4.10
CA ASP A 253 24.11 5.75 -3.34
C ASP A 253 23.88 4.24 -3.49
N GLU A 254 24.09 3.49 -2.40
CA GLU A 254 23.64 2.11 -2.32
C GLU A 254 22.12 2.05 -2.45
N ARG A 255 21.61 0.98 -3.08
CA ARG A 255 20.17 0.75 -3.24
C ARG A 255 19.80 -0.67 -2.87
N VAL A 256 18.57 -0.84 -2.41
CA VAL A 256 17.96 -2.14 -2.12
C VAL A 256 16.62 -2.26 -2.83
N SER A 257 16.34 -3.43 -3.40
CA SER A 257 15.05 -3.71 -4.04
C SER A 257 14.07 -4.32 -3.05
N ILE A 258 12.86 -3.77 -2.98
CA ILE A 258 11.72 -4.30 -2.20
C ILE A 258 10.50 -4.29 -3.13
N LEU A 259 9.86 -5.45 -3.36
CA LEU A 259 8.74 -5.59 -4.31
C LEU A 259 9.04 -4.95 -5.68
N ASP A 260 10.25 -5.17 -6.20
CA ASP A 260 10.77 -4.60 -7.45
C ASP A 260 10.89 -3.07 -7.49
N ILE A 261 10.80 -2.40 -6.35
CA ILE A 261 11.07 -0.96 -6.21
C ILE A 261 12.45 -0.77 -5.58
N SER A 262 13.31 -0.02 -6.26
CA SER A 262 14.67 0.28 -5.81
C SER A 262 14.69 1.51 -4.92
N LEU A 263 14.99 1.31 -3.63
CA LEU A 263 15.10 2.37 -2.63
C LEU A 263 16.57 2.67 -2.28
N PRO A 264 16.93 3.93 -1.98
CA PRO A 264 18.23 4.25 -1.41
C PRO A 264 18.42 3.57 -0.06
N LYS A 265 19.64 3.10 0.18
CA LYS A 265 20.06 2.41 1.39
C LYS A 265 21.28 3.12 1.97
N VAL A 266 21.28 3.31 3.28
CA VAL A 266 22.42 3.83 4.04
C VAL A 266 22.78 2.84 5.12
N GLU A 267 24.05 2.40 5.15
CA GLU A 267 24.56 1.56 6.22
C GLU A 267 25.12 2.43 7.36
N ILE A 268 24.69 2.15 8.59
CA ILE A 268 25.16 2.86 9.78
C ILE A 268 25.70 1.83 10.77
N PRO A 269 27.01 1.82 11.04
CA PRO A 269 27.59 0.90 12.00
C PRO A 269 27.31 1.35 13.44
N MET A 270 26.83 0.42 14.25
CA MET A 270 26.50 0.61 15.66
C MET A 270 27.75 0.48 16.52
N ARG A 271 28.11 1.55 17.22
CA ARG A 271 29.21 1.59 18.21
C ARG A 271 28.72 2.22 19.50
N THR A 272 29.08 1.61 20.63
CA THR A 272 28.77 2.16 21.96
C THR A 272 29.29 3.59 22.12
N GLY A 273 28.48 4.46 22.73
CA GLY A 273 28.80 5.87 22.94
C GLY A 273 28.50 6.79 21.75
N ARG A 274 28.01 6.27 20.62
CA ARG A 274 27.45 7.09 19.53
C ARG A 274 25.94 7.21 19.70
N ASN A 275 25.41 8.41 19.47
CA ASN A 275 23.98 8.61 19.35
C ASN A 275 23.54 8.26 17.92
N THR A 276 23.06 7.03 17.72
CA THR A 276 22.64 6.54 16.41
C THR A 276 21.42 7.29 15.88
N ALA A 277 20.50 7.72 16.76
CA ALA A 277 19.32 8.49 16.35
C ALA A 277 19.72 9.77 15.62
N VAL A 278 20.69 10.52 16.16
CA VAL A 278 21.22 11.73 15.51
C VAL A 278 21.87 11.42 14.14
N ILE A 279 22.57 10.30 14.02
CA ILE A 279 23.17 9.89 12.73
C ILE A 279 22.08 9.57 11.70
N ILE A 280 21.02 8.88 12.11
CA ILE A 280 19.86 8.60 11.25
C ILE A 280 19.19 9.90 10.82
N GLU A 281 18.98 10.85 11.72
CA GLU A 281 18.43 12.17 11.37
C GLU A 281 19.27 12.90 10.32
N ILE A 282 20.59 12.89 10.47
CA ILE A 282 21.53 13.48 9.50
C ILE A 282 21.44 12.75 8.16
N ALA A 283 21.40 11.41 8.17
CA ALA A 283 21.26 10.60 6.96
C ALA A 283 19.95 10.94 6.22
N THR A 284 18.85 11.09 6.94
CA THR A 284 17.54 11.48 6.39
C THR A 284 17.56 12.89 5.79
N ARG A 285 18.20 13.86 6.46
CA ARG A 285 18.37 15.22 5.91
C ARG A 285 19.25 15.23 4.67
N ASN A 286 20.34 14.46 4.67
CA ASN A 286 21.23 14.32 3.52
C ASN A 286 20.49 13.68 2.33
N PHE A 287 19.64 12.68 2.57
CA PHE A 287 18.74 12.12 1.57
C PHE A 287 17.84 13.20 0.96
N LYS A 288 17.16 14.00 1.78
CA LYS A 288 16.33 15.11 1.28
C LYS A 288 17.14 16.16 0.50
N GLN A 289 18.37 16.49 0.93
CA GLN A 289 19.24 17.39 0.17
C GLN A 289 19.58 16.85 -1.21
N LYS A 290 19.89 15.54 -1.31
CA LYS A 290 20.15 14.86 -2.59
C LYS A 290 18.91 14.88 -3.49
N GLU A 291 17.71 14.64 -2.95
CA GLU A 291 16.46 14.78 -3.71
C GLU A 291 16.24 16.21 -4.22
N MET A 292 16.67 17.22 -3.46
CA MET A 292 16.64 18.64 -3.87
C MET A 292 17.77 19.03 -4.84
N GLY A 293 18.62 18.08 -5.24
CA GLY A 293 19.71 18.28 -6.20
C GLY A 293 21.04 18.73 -5.60
N TYR A 294 21.19 18.75 -4.28
CA TYR A 294 22.45 19.10 -3.61
C TYR A 294 23.15 17.86 -3.04
N ASN A 295 24.40 17.63 -3.48
CA ASN A 295 25.26 16.57 -2.95
C ASN A 295 26.54 17.17 -2.33
N ALA A 296 26.63 17.13 -1.00
CA ALA A 296 27.76 17.70 -0.26
C ALA A 296 29.11 17.08 -0.63
N ALA A 297 29.15 15.79 -0.96
CA ALA A 297 30.37 15.09 -1.36
C ALA A 297 30.90 15.60 -2.69
N LEU A 298 30.01 15.77 -3.68
CA LEU A 298 30.36 16.35 -4.98
C LEU A 298 30.83 17.80 -4.83
N ALA A 299 30.12 18.60 -4.03
CA ALA A 299 30.49 19.99 -3.76
C ALA A 299 31.87 20.12 -3.09
N LEU A 300 32.20 19.22 -2.15
CA LEU A 300 33.51 19.21 -1.52
C LEU A 300 34.61 18.75 -2.49
N ASN A 301 34.35 17.68 -3.26
CA ASN A 301 35.30 17.18 -4.26
C ASN A 301 35.65 18.27 -5.28
N GLN A 302 34.65 19.00 -5.76
CA GLN A 302 34.86 20.13 -6.67
C GLN A 302 35.76 21.22 -6.05
N ARG A 303 35.51 21.62 -4.80
CA ARG A 303 36.35 22.61 -4.09
C ARG A 303 37.80 22.13 -3.91
N VAL A 304 37.99 20.84 -3.61
CA VAL A 304 39.33 20.26 -3.47
C VAL A 304 40.06 20.30 -4.81
N LEU A 305 39.41 19.91 -5.92
CA LEU A 305 39.99 19.97 -7.25
C LEU A 305 40.35 21.40 -7.66
N GLU A 306 39.46 22.37 -7.45
CA GLU A 306 39.70 23.79 -7.70
C GLU A 306 40.93 24.30 -6.93
N SER A 307 41.06 23.94 -5.64
CA SER A 307 42.21 24.32 -4.82
C SER A 307 43.54 23.72 -5.31
N ILE A 308 43.51 22.51 -5.88
CA ILE A 308 44.69 21.86 -6.44
C ILE A 308 45.12 22.55 -7.74
N GLU A 309 44.16 22.98 -8.57
CA GLU A 309 44.44 23.72 -9.80
C GLU A 309 45.00 25.11 -9.53
N GLU A 310 44.45 25.85 -8.57
CA GLU A 310 44.99 27.16 -8.16
C GLU A 310 46.43 27.04 -7.65
N ASN A 311 46.72 26.03 -6.83
CA ASN A 311 48.07 25.77 -6.34
C ASN A 311 49.07 25.38 -7.44
N LYS A 312 48.60 24.78 -8.54
CA LYS A 312 49.42 24.49 -9.73
C LYS A 312 49.66 25.72 -10.60
N ARG A 313 48.72 26.67 -10.66
CA ARG A 313 48.88 27.94 -11.40
C ARG A 313 49.80 28.94 -10.68
N ASN A 314 49.89 28.84 -9.36
CA ASN A 314 50.72 29.71 -8.53
C ASN A 314 52.16 29.18 -8.30
N ARG A 315 52.56 28.09 -8.97
CA ARG A 315 53.92 27.53 -9.00
C ARG A 315 54.53 27.72 -10.37
#